data_AF-F5SUS9-F1
#
_entry.id   AF-F5SUS9-F1
#
_cell.length_a   1.000
_cell.length_b   1.000
_cell.length_c   1.000
_cell.angle_alpha   90.00
_cell.angle_beta   90.00
_cell.angle_gamma   90.00
#
_symmetry.space_group_name_H-M   'P 1'
#
loop_
_entity.id
_entity.type
_entity.pdbx_description
1 polymer ?
#
loop_
_entity_poly.entity_id
_entity_poly.type
_entity_poly.pdbx_seq_one_letter_code
_entity_poly.pdbx_strand_id
1 'polypeptide(L)'
;MVYVKRDESAKIIAVYDRPQDEATEKLSINSAELVDYLIQSEKKEDSLSALSASDLSLIRVLEDLINTLIDKQVILFTDLPLAAREKLANREKVRDQLNSLENLMSDDPGLL
;
A
#
# COMPACT_ATOMS: atom_id res chain seq x y z
N MET A 1 -13.30 -28.13 8.83
CA MET A 1 -14.52 -27.35 9.12
C MET A 1 -14.06 -26.00 9.63
N VAL A 2 -14.62 -24.93 9.10
CA VAL A 2 -14.30 -23.54 9.50
C VAL A 2 -15.56 -22.89 10.07
N TYR A 3 -15.38 -21.79 10.79
CA TYR A 3 -16.48 -21.00 11.31
C TYR A 3 -16.69 -19.78 10.43
N VAL A 4 -17.93 -19.48 10.04
CA VAL A 4 -18.22 -18.35 9.16
C VAL A 4 -19.15 -17.37 9.84
N LYS A 5 -18.91 -16.08 9.60
CA LYS A 5 -19.83 -14.98 9.93
C LYS A 5 -20.52 -14.54 8.65
N ARG A 6 -21.83 -14.36 8.73
CA ARG A 6 -22.67 -13.88 7.63
C ARG A 6 -23.22 -12.49 7.92
N ASP A 7 -23.52 -11.74 6.86
CA ASP A 7 -24.29 -10.50 6.94
C ASP A 7 -25.81 -10.75 6.92
N GLU A 8 -26.61 -9.69 6.98
CA GLU A 8 -28.08 -9.73 6.92
C GLU A 8 -28.63 -10.32 5.61
N SER A 9 -27.81 -10.38 4.55
CA SER A 9 -28.14 -10.97 3.25
C SER A 9 -27.66 -12.42 3.13
N ALA A 10 -27.25 -13.04 4.24
CA ALA A 10 -26.70 -14.38 4.32
C ALA A 10 -25.38 -14.60 3.55
N LYS A 11 -24.64 -13.54 3.18
CA LYS A 11 -23.34 -13.67 2.50
C LYS A 11 -22.22 -13.81 3.54
N ILE A 12 -21.23 -14.65 3.26
CA ILE A 12 -20.02 -14.77 4.08
C ILE A 12 -19.25 -13.43 4.08
N ILE A 13 -18.94 -12.92 5.27
CA ILE A 13 -18.16 -11.69 5.47
C ILE A 13 -16.87 -11.91 6.27
N ALA A 14 -16.74 -13.03 6.97
CA ALA A 14 -15.52 -13.44 7.65
C ALA A 14 -15.48 -14.95 7.87
N VAL A 15 -14.27 -15.51 7.93
CA VAL A 15 -13.99 -16.93 8.15
C VAL A 15 -12.97 -17.04 9.29
N TYR A 16 -13.23 -17.95 10.23
CA TYR A 16 -12.43 -18.16 11.43
C TYR A 16 -12.06 -19.64 11.60
N ASP A 17 -10.89 -19.89 12.18
CA ASP A 17 -10.41 -21.23 12.55
C ASP A 17 -11.05 -21.74 13.85
N ARG A 18 -11.57 -20.83 14.69
CA ARG A 18 -12.20 -21.09 15.98
C ARG A 18 -13.58 -20.42 16.07
N PRO A 19 -14.48 -20.92 16.93
CA PRO A 19 -15.75 -20.25 17.18
C PRO A 19 -15.49 -18.88 17.82
N GLN A 20 -16.18 -17.86 17.32
CA GLN A 20 -16.16 -16.50 17.86
C GLN A 20 -17.61 -16.07 18.12
N ASP A 21 -17.84 -15.07 18.99
CA ASP A 21 -19.18 -14.68 19.45
C ASP A 21 -20.18 -14.40 18.31
N GLU A 22 -19.69 -14.02 17.14
CA GLU A 22 -20.48 -13.68 15.96
C GLU A 22 -20.36 -14.69 14.80
N ALA A 23 -19.62 -15.80 15.00
CA ALA A 23 -19.34 -16.81 13.98
C ALA A 23 -19.51 -18.23 14.55
N THR A 24 -20.76 -18.68 14.64
CA THR A 24 -21.12 -20.00 15.17
C THR A 24 -21.45 -21.02 14.08
N GLU A 25 -21.66 -20.58 12.85
CA GLU A 25 -21.96 -21.46 11.72
C GLU A 25 -20.71 -22.21 11.27
N LYS A 26 -20.80 -23.55 11.22
CA LYS A 26 -19.74 -24.40 10.71
C LYS A 26 -19.93 -24.65 9.23
N LEU A 27 -18.96 -24.24 8.43
CA LEU A 27 -18.93 -24.49 7.01
C LEU A 27 -17.82 -25.49 6.65
N SER A 28 -18.09 -26.35 5.66
CA SER A 28 -17.08 -27.25 5.12
C SER A 28 -15.99 -26.45 4.41
N ILE A 29 -14.74 -26.88 4.56
CA ILE A 29 -13.60 -26.24 3.89
C ILE A 29 -13.65 -26.39 2.36
N ASN A 30 -14.44 -27.35 1.86
CA ASN A 30 -14.61 -27.61 0.43
C ASN A 30 -15.97 -27.11 -0.09
N SER A 31 -16.69 -26.26 0.63
CA SER A 31 -17.94 -25.70 0.09
C SER A 31 -17.62 -24.72 -1.04
N ALA A 32 -18.40 -24.80 -2.13
CA ALA A 32 -18.24 -23.88 -3.26
C ALA A 32 -18.35 -22.41 -2.81
N GLU A 33 -19.24 -22.13 -1.88
CA GLU A 33 -19.43 -20.79 -1.31
C GLU A 33 -18.18 -20.25 -0.58
N LEU A 34 -17.47 -21.09 0.18
CA LEU A 34 -16.24 -20.68 0.86
C LEU A 34 -15.13 -20.41 -0.14
N VAL A 35 -15.01 -21.25 -1.17
CA VAL A 35 -14.03 -21.08 -2.25
C VAL A 35 -14.30 -19.77 -2.99
N ASP A 36 -15.56 -19.48 -3.31
CA ASP A 36 -15.95 -18.23 -3.98
C ASP A 36 -15.67 -16.99 -3.11
N TYR A 37 -15.90 -17.08 -1.80
CA TYR A 37 -15.56 -16.03 -0.85
C TYR A 37 -14.04 -15.78 -0.80
N LEU A 38 -13.23 -16.84 -0.71
CA LEU A 38 -11.76 -16.73 -0.66
C LEU A 38 -11.19 -16.14 -1.95
N ILE A 39 -11.69 -16.56 -3.12
CA ILE A 39 -11.29 -15.99 -4.42
C ILE A 39 -11.69 -14.51 -4.52
N GLN A 40 -12.86 -14.12 -4.00
CA GLN A 40 -13.28 -12.71 -3.98
C GLN A 40 -12.44 -11.87 -3.01
N SER A 41 -12.08 -12.42 -1.84
CA SER A 41 -11.23 -11.72 -0.88
C SER A 41 -9.81 -11.54 -1.41
N GLU A 42 -9.21 -12.56 -2.03
CA GLU A 42 -7.91 -12.46 -2.69
C GLU A 42 -7.92 -11.38 -3.77
N LYS A 43 -8.92 -11.38 -4.67
CA LYS A 43 -9.06 -10.32 -5.69
C LYS A 43 -9.20 -8.92 -5.10
N LYS A 44 -9.86 -8.79 -3.94
CA LYS A 44 -10.04 -7.51 -3.24
C LYS A 44 -8.73 -7.07 -2.59
N GLU A 45 -8.00 -7.98 -1.95
CA GLU A 45 -6.67 -7.72 -1.41
C GLU A 45 -5.66 -7.37 -2.52
N ASP A 46 -5.71 -8.07 -3.65
CA ASP A 46 -4.94 -7.76 -4.85
C ASP A 46 -5.28 -6.37 -5.40
N SER A 47 -6.56 -5.99 -5.42
CA SER A 47 -6.98 -4.67 -5.87
C SER A 47 -6.53 -3.56 -4.91
N LEU A 48 -6.60 -3.79 -3.60
CA LEU A 48 -6.15 -2.84 -2.57
C LEU A 48 -4.62 -2.69 -2.56
N SER A 49 -3.89 -3.79 -2.74
CA SER A 49 -2.43 -3.77 -2.84
C SER A 49 -1.98 -3.11 -4.14
N ALA A 50 -2.65 -3.36 -5.27
CA ALA A 50 -2.39 -2.69 -6.54
C ALA A 50 -2.67 -1.17 -6.44
N LEU A 51 -3.75 -0.76 -5.78
CA LEU A 51 -4.03 0.65 -5.52
C LEU A 51 -2.95 1.29 -4.63
N SER A 52 -2.56 0.62 -3.55
CA SER A 52 -1.51 1.09 -2.65
C SER A 52 -0.16 1.24 -3.37
N ALA A 53 0.18 0.27 -4.24
CA ALA A 53 1.38 0.34 -5.07
C ALA A 53 1.30 1.47 -6.10
N SER A 54 0.13 1.67 -6.72
CA SER A 54 -0.12 2.79 -7.63
C SER A 54 0.05 4.14 -6.90
N ASP A 55 -0.51 4.29 -5.70
CA ASP A 55 -0.37 5.50 -4.90
C ASP A 55 1.10 5.78 -4.51
N LEU A 56 1.86 4.73 -4.17
CA LEU A 56 3.31 4.82 -3.93
C LEU A 56 4.10 5.26 -5.17
N SER A 57 3.68 4.83 -6.37
CA SER A 57 4.28 5.28 -7.62
C SER A 57 3.92 6.75 -7.92
N LEU A 58 2.66 7.13 -7.68
CA LEU A 58 2.13 8.46 -7.97
C LEU A 58 2.79 9.53 -7.11
N ILE A 59 3.05 9.25 -5.83
CA ILE A 59 3.68 10.23 -4.94
C ILE A 59 5.09 10.65 -5.42
N ARG A 60 5.83 9.75 -6.11
CA ARG A 60 7.12 10.11 -6.71
C ARG A 60 6.96 11.03 -7.91
N VAL A 61 5.97 10.74 -8.76
CA VAL A 61 5.63 11.61 -9.90
C VAL A 61 5.20 13.00 -9.43
N LEU A 62 4.41 13.07 -8.36
CA LEU A 62 3.98 14.35 -7.77
C LEU A 62 5.16 15.15 -7.22
N GLU A 63 6.10 14.50 -6.55
CA GLU A 63 7.33 15.13 -6.05
C GLU A 63 8.17 15.73 -7.20
N ASP A 64 8.40 14.95 -8.26
CA ASP A 64 9.15 15.40 -9.45
C ASP A 64 8.40 16.55 -10.17
N LEU A 65 7.07 16.49 -10.24
CA LEU A 65 6.25 17.57 -10.79
C LEU A 65 6.35 18.85 -9.95
N ILE A 66 6.23 18.75 -8.62
CA ILE A 66 6.35 19.90 -7.71
C ILE A 66 7.73 20.55 -7.87
N ASN A 67 8.80 19.77 -7.86
CA ASN A 67 10.15 20.27 -8.07
C ASN A 67 10.30 20.94 -9.44
N THR A 68 9.76 20.33 -10.50
CA THR A 68 9.75 20.92 -11.85
C THR A 68 9.04 22.27 -11.88
N LEU A 69 7.91 22.41 -11.18
CA LEU A 69 7.17 23.66 -11.11
C LEU A 69 7.92 24.74 -10.31
N ILE A 70 8.63 24.34 -9.24
CA ILE A 70 9.49 25.24 -8.46
C ILE A 70 10.68 25.70 -9.30
N ASP A 71 11.37 24.79 -9.98
CA ASP A 71 12.53 25.08 -10.83
C ASP A 71 12.17 26.02 -11.99
N LYS A 72 10.96 25.84 -12.54
CA LYS A 72 10.40 26.74 -13.57
C LYS A 72 9.82 28.03 -13.00
N GLN A 73 9.93 28.25 -11.69
CA GLN A 73 9.39 29.42 -10.98
C GLN A 73 7.89 29.63 -11.20
N VAL A 74 7.13 28.55 -11.44
CA VAL A 74 5.67 28.59 -11.59
C VAL A 74 4.98 28.70 -10.23
N ILE A 75 5.56 28.07 -9.21
CA ILE A 75 5.16 28.18 -7.80
C ILE A 75 6.41 28.38 -6.94
N LEU A 76 6.25 29.00 -5.77
CA LEU A 76 7.29 29.02 -4.74
C LEU A 76 7.06 27.87 -3.76
N PHE A 77 8.13 27.30 -3.20
CA PHE A 77 8.01 26.31 -2.14
C PHE A 77 7.17 26.83 -0.96
N THR A 78 7.26 28.12 -0.68
CA THR A 78 6.52 28.78 0.40
C THR A 78 5.01 28.88 0.15
N ASP A 79 4.55 28.70 -1.08
CA ASP A 79 3.13 28.74 -1.45
C ASP A 79 2.38 27.47 -1.01
N LEU A 80 3.13 26.39 -0.74
CA LEU A 80 2.57 25.14 -0.26
C LEU A 80 2.22 25.23 1.24
N PRO A 81 1.14 24.56 1.71
CA PRO A 81 0.82 24.47 3.12
C PRO A 81 1.99 23.91 3.95
N LEU A 82 2.13 24.35 5.20
CA LEU A 82 3.24 23.92 6.09
C LEU A 82 3.40 22.40 6.13
N ALA A 83 2.30 21.67 6.29
CA ALA A 83 2.30 20.20 6.32
C ALA A 83 2.80 19.57 5.00
N ALA A 84 2.54 20.19 3.85
CA ALA A 84 3.05 19.72 2.57
C ALA A 84 4.56 19.98 2.44
N ARG A 85 5.02 21.15 2.87
CA ARG A 85 6.46 21.51 2.91
C ARG A 85 7.26 20.55 3.78
N GLU A 86 6.77 20.24 4.98
CA GLU A 86 7.42 19.29 5.90
C GLU A 86 7.50 17.88 5.30
N LYS A 87 6.42 17.41 4.66
CA LYS A 87 6.39 16.10 4.00
C LYS A 87 7.39 16.04 2.84
N LEU A 88 7.45 17.06 2.00
CA LEU A 88 8.39 17.15 0.88
C LEU A 88 9.84 17.15 1.38
N ALA A 89 10.16 18.00 2.37
CA ALA A 89 11.51 18.08 2.92
C ALA A 89 11.97 16.78 3.60
N ASN A 90 11.08 16.08 4.31
CA ASN A 90 11.41 14.79 4.89
C ASN A 90 11.66 13.72 3.81
N ARG A 91 10.89 13.75 2.74
CA ARG A 91 10.99 12.79 1.65
C ARG A 91 12.26 12.97 0.83
N GLU A 92 12.62 14.23 0.55
CA GLU A 92 13.90 14.59 -0.08
C GLU A 92 15.08 14.07 0.73
N LYS A 93 15.11 14.31 2.05
CA LYS A 93 16.16 13.78 2.94
C LYS A 93 16.30 12.26 2.89
N VAL A 94 15.17 11.53 2.93
CA VAL A 94 15.19 10.07 2.86
C VAL A 94 15.75 9.60 1.51
N ARG A 95 15.37 10.27 0.43
CA ARG A 95 15.87 9.98 -0.91
C ARG A 95 17.38 10.24 -1.03
N ASP A 96 17.87 11.36 -0.51
CA ASP A 96 19.30 11.69 -0.54
C ASP A 96 20.12 10.67 0.25
N GLN A 97 19.61 10.23 1.40
CA GLN A 97 20.23 9.17 2.19
C GLN A 97 20.29 7.85 1.43
N LEU A 98 19.21 7.43 0.78
CA LEU A 98 19.18 6.20 -0.01
C LEU A 98 20.11 6.26 -1.23
N ASN A 99 20.11 7.38 -1.97
CA ASN A 99 21.02 7.58 -3.10
C ASN A 99 22.49 7.60 -2.65
N SER A 100 22.78 8.20 -1.49
CA SER A 100 24.12 8.21 -0.91
C SER A 100 24.57 6.78 -0.53
N LEU A 101 23.70 5.98 0.08
CA LEU A 101 23.97 4.58 0.37
C LEU A 101 24.18 3.75 -0.90
N GLU A 102 23.37 3.97 -1.94
CA GLU A 102 23.51 3.28 -3.23
C GLU A 102 24.83 3.62 -3.93
N ASN A 103 25.25 4.89 -3.89
CA ASN A 103 26.56 5.31 -4.40
C ASN A 103 27.72 4.64 -3.62
N LEU A 104 27.63 4.58 -2.29
CA LEU A 104 28.64 3.91 -1.45
C LEU A 104 28.73 2.40 -1.70
N MET A 105 27.62 1.75 -2.06
CA MET A 105 27.61 0.33 -2.45
C MET A 105 28.09 0.10 -3.89
N SER A 106 28.00 1.12 -4.74
CA SER A 106 28.45 1.06 -6.14
C SER A 106 29.94 1.35 -6.30
N ASP A 107 30.56 2.00 -5.31
CA ASP A 107 31.99 2.31 -5.24
C ASP A 107 32.84 1.13 -4.67
N ASP A 108 32.50 -0.12 -4.98
CA ASP A 108 33.46 -1.25 -4.91
C ASP A 108 34.08 -1.46 -6.30
N PRO A 109 35.07 -0.66 -6.73
CA PRO A 109 35.89 -1.00 -7.86
C PRO A 109 36.68 -2.24 -7.45
N GLY A 110 36.20 -3.41 -7.89
CA GLY A 110 36.94 -4.65 -7.78
C GLY A 110 38.41 -4.41 -8.10
N LEU A 111 39.24 -4.59 -7.07
CA LEU A 111 40.69 -4.56 -7.16
C LEU A 111 41.11 -5.54 -8.27
N LEU A 112 41.49 -5.00 -9.43
CA LEU A 112 42.32 -5.68 -10.43
C LEU A 112 43.79 -5.41 -10.13
#